data_AF-A0A9D5VEX3-F1
#
_entry.id   AF-A0A9D5VEX3-F1
#
_cell.length_a   1.000
_cell.length_b   1.000
_cell.length_c   1.000
_cell.angle_alpha   90.00
_cell.angle_beta   90.00
_cell.angle_gamma   90.00
#
_symmetry.space_group_name_H-M   'P 1'
#
loop_
_entity.id
_entity.type
_entity.pdbx_description
1 polymer ?
#
loop_
_entity_poly.entity_id
_entity_poly.type
_entity_poly.pdbx_seq_one_letter_code
_entity_poly.pdbx_strand_id
1 'polypeptide(L)'
;MTIDLTGISNENEFYTHHYLSTILENDLKEVLGQWSLRESDGARERPPHARLRGMARDYFLFHSQAEKERKAGARLALQRDFLATMLPVLGYAWQLQPKMLADDLSLSLLAEVTRANGAPELWVVEVVDPRLEKTDPLTLPPSPCQYPEAVTLDAVWLATTLEEIVTKHIFARAEPPRWVILASDAQLLLIDRGKWNEKRLLRFDLAEILGRREESTLKTMAVLLHRESLCPDTGIPLLDTLDENSHKHAFAVSEDLKYALREAIELIGNEAVWSMRTTHNKIYDRELAESLSLECLRYMYRLLFLFYIEARPELGYVPMQADSYRDGYSLETLRDLELVQLTTEESRHGFYLHTSLQLLFRLVYEGWPPEKLAPGGGSAQILTDQEPRWVILA
;
A
#
# COMPACT_ATOMS: atom_id res chain seq x y z
N MET A 1 14.40 -9.37 9.76
CA MET A 1 12.97 -9.36 10.10
C MET A 1 12.32 -8.48 9.06
N THR A 2 11.20 -8.90 8.47
CA THR A 2 10.43 -8.06 7.55
C THR A 2 10.02 -6.77 8.27
N ILE A 3 10.16 -5.63 7.59
CA ILE A 3 9.80 -4.31 8.12
C ILE A 3 8.31 -4.28 8.48
N ASP A 4 7.96 -3.86 9.71
CA ASP A 4 6.57 -3.60 10.07
C ASP A 4 6.21 -2.22 9.52
N LEU A 5 5.16 -2.17 8.70
CA LEU A 5 4.62 -0.94 8.11
C LEU A 5 3.17 -0.71 8.56
N THR A 6 2.74 -1.36 9.64
CA THR A 6 1.37 -1.19 10.17
C THR A 6 1.13 0.28 10.52
N GLY A 7 0.08 0.86 9.93
CA GLY A 7 -0.22 2.29 10.01
C GLY A 7 0.33 3.13 8.85
N ILE A 8 1.12 2.53 7.93
CA ILE A 8 1.54 3.16 6.67
C ILE A 8 0.84 2.45 5.52
N SER A 9 -0.08 3.14 4.84
CA SER A 9 -0.83 2.60 3.69
C SER A 9 -0.22 3.08 2.38
N ASN A 10 0.10 2.12 1.50
CA ASN A 10 0.62 2.36 0.16
C ASN A 10 -0.51 2.32 -0.87
N GLU A 11 -1.18 3.45 -1.05
CA GLU A 11 -2.38 3.57 -1.88
C GLU A 11 -2.03 3.55 -3.37
N ASN A 12 -2.76 2.75 -4.14
CA ASN A 12 -2.59 2.58 -5.59
C ASN A 12 -1.13 2.34 -6.02
N GLU A 13 -0.34 1.65 -5.18
CA GLU A 13 1.06 1.34 -5.44
C GLU A 13 1.95 2.57 -5.67
N PHE A 14 1.95 3.51 -4.70
CA PHE A 14 2.93 4.61 -4.68
C PHE A 14 4.37 4.07 -4.82
N TYR A 15 4.66 2.96 -4.15
CA TYR A 15 5.74 2.04 -4.48
C TYR A 15 5.18 0.65 -4.78
N THR A 16 5.96 -0.21 -5.44
CA THR A 16 5.55 -1.62 -5.60
C THR A 16 5.55 -2.34 -4.24
N HIS A 17 4.61 -3.26 -4.04
CA HIS A 17 4.48 -3.97 -2.75
C HIS A 17 5.74 -4.77 -2.39
N HIS A 18 6.34 -5.45 -3.38
CA HIS A 18 7.60 -6.18 -3.21
C HIS A 18 8.73 -5.25 -2.74
N TYR A 19 8.84 -4.06 -3.33
CA TYR A 19 9.87 -3.10 -2.94
C TYR A 19 9.74 -2.67 -1.48
N LEU A 20 8.51 -2.35 -1.04
CA LEU A 20 8.26 -1.94 0.35
C LEU A 20 8.60 -3.03 1.37
N SER A 21 8.26 -4.29 1.09
CA SER A 21 8.43 -5.38 2.05
C SER A 21 9.84 -5.95 2.11
N THR A 22 10.62 -5.86 1.03
CA THR A 22 11.90 -6.58 0.92
C THR A 22 13.13 -5.67 0.77
N ILE A 23 12.99 -4.51 0.14
CA ILE A 23 14.14 -3.70 -0.29
C ILE A 23 14.22 -2.38 0.47
N LEU A 24 13.07 -1.77 0.76
CA LEU A 24 12.99 -0.44 1.39
C LEU A 24 13.91 -0.33 2.61
N GLU A 25 13.88 -1.31 3.53
CA GLU A 25 14.72 -1.28 4.74
C GLU A 25 16.20 -1.08 4.43
N ASN A 26 16.71 -1.69 3.35
CA ASN A 26 18.11 -1.54 2.96
C ASN A 26 18.40 -0.13 2.43
N ASP A 27 17.48 0.42 1.63
CA ASP A 27 17.63 1.77 1.06
C ASP A 27 17.52 2.87 2.12
N LEU A 28 16.81 2.62 3.23
CA LEU A 28 16.72 3.57 4.35
C LEU A 28 17.98 3.58 5.25
N LYS A 29 18.84 2.55 5.18
CA LYS A 29 20.00 2.40 6.11
C LYS A 29 20.97 3.56 6.05
N GLU A 30 21.20 4.12 4.87
CA GLU A 30 22.15 5.22 4.71
C GLU A 30 21.69 6.46 5.49
N VAL A 31 20.43 6.87 5.28
CA VAL A 31 19.84 8.03 5.97
C VAL A 31 19.79 7.80 7.49
N LEU A 32 19.36 6.61 7.91
CA LEU A 32 19.33 6.25 9.33
C LEU A 32 20.72 6.24 9.96
N GLY A 33 21.73 5.75 9.25
CA GLY A 33 23.13 5.77 9.68
C GLY A 33 23.68 7.19 9.84
N GLN A 34 23.36 8.10 8.91
CA GLN A 34 23.72 9.51 9.01
C GLN A 34 23.10 10.17 10.25
N TRP A 35 21.83 9.90 10.54
CA TRP A 35 21.18 10.41 11.75
C TRP A 35 21.79 9.85 13.04
N SER A 36 22.13 8.57 13.09
CA SER A 36 22.82 7.96 14.24
C SER A 36 24.22 8.54 14.46
N LEU A 37 24.93 8.90 13.38
CA LEU A 37 26.23 9.56 13.49
C LEU A 37 26.08 10.98 14.08
N ARG A 38 25.10 11.76 13.60
CA ARG A 38 24.81 13.11 14.14
C ARG A 38 24.48 13.08 15.64
N GLU A 39 23.75 12.05 16.11
CA GLU A 39 23.45 11.85 17.53
C GLU A 39 24.72 11.57 18.37
N SER A 40 25.69 10.86 17.80
CA SER A 40 26.93 10.46 18.49
C SER A 40 27.97 11.59 18.56
N ASP A 41 28.00 12.48 17.56
CA ASP A 41 28.98 13.58 17.44
C ASP A 41 28.68 14.80 18.33
N GLY A 42 27.78 14.68 19.31
CA GLY A 42 27.58 15.69 20.35
C GLY A 42 26.57 16.79 20.02
N ALA A 43 25.92 16.73 18.85
CA ALA A 43 24.65 17.41 18.65
C ALA A 43 23.63 16.70 19.55
N ARG A 44 23.26 17.30 20.69
CA ARG A 44 22.30 16.73 21.66
C ARG A 44 20.87 16.51 21.10
N GLU A 45 20.70 16.49 19.79
CA GLU A 45 19.42 16.26 19.13
C GLU A 45 19.24 14.77 18.82
N ARG A 46 18.23 14.19 19.46
CA ARG A 46 17.77 12.84 19.14
C ARG A 46 17.28 12.78 17.69
N PRO A 47 17.46 11.65 16.99
CA PRO A 47 17.04 11.53 15.60
C PRO A 47 15.52 11.67 15.45
N PRO A 48 15.01 12.07 14.27
CA PRO A 48 13.59 12.35 14.05
C PRO A 48 12.65 11.23 14.52
N HIS A 49 12.94 9.97 14.18
CA HIS A 49 12.13 8.83 14.60
C HIS A 49 12.06 8.65 16.13
N ALA A 50 13.16 8.93 16.85
CA ALA A 50 13.19 8.86 18.32
C ALA A 50 12.41 10.02 18.96
N ARG A 51 12.42 11.20 18.34
CA ARG A 51 11.60 12.35 18.76
C ARG A 51 10.12 12.08 18.53
N LEU A 52 9.73 11.59 17.33
CA LEU A 52 8.35 11.17 17.03
C LEU A 52 7.85 10.12 18.03
N ARG A 53 8.66 9.12 18.35
CA ARG A 53 8.34 8.11 19.38
C ARG A 53 7.99 8.76 20.73
N GLY A 54 8.72 9.81 21.10
CA GLY A 54 8.49 10.57 22.33
C GLY A 54 7.17 11.34 22.37
N MET A 55 6.62 11.69 21.20
CA MET A 55 5.39 12.46 21.06
C MET A 55 4.11 11.64 21.27
N ALA A 56 4.21 10.31 21.36
CA ALA A 56 3.05 9.44 21.47
C ALA A 56 2.13 9.80 22.66
N ARG A 57 2.71 10.12 23.83
CA ARG A 57 1.91 10.54 24.98
C ARG A 57 1.15 11.83 24.70
N ASP A 58 1.83 12.81 24.12
CA ASP A 58 1.27 14.13 23.85
C ASP A 58 0.19 14.03 22.77
N TYR A 59 0.38 13.19 21.76
CA TYR A 59 -0.62 12.87 20.74
C TYR A 59 -1.93 12.35 21.35
N PHE A 60 -1.88 11.32 22.20
CA PHE A 60 -3.11 10.75 22.79
C PHE A 60 -3.76 11.70 23.80
N LEU A 61 -2.99 12.54 24.50
CA LEU A 61 -3.52 13.60 25.35
C LEU A 61 -4.26 14.65 24.53
N PHE A 62 -3.61 15.14 23.46
CA PHE A 62 -4.20 16.05 22.48
C PHE A 62 -5.49 15.47 21.91
N HIS A 63 -5.46 14.25 21.38
CA HIS A 63 -6.59 13.64 20.71
C HIS A 63 -7.77 13.46 21.68
N SER A 64 -7.52 13.04 22.93
CA SER A 64 -8.57 12.93 23.96
C SER A 64 -9.19 14.29 24.34
N GLN A 65 -8.41 15.37 24.30
CA GLN A 65 -8.94 16.72 24.52
C GLN A 65 -9.76 17.19 23.32
N ALA A 66 -9.27 16.95 22.10
CA ALA A 66 -9.96 17.31 20.88
C ALA A 66 -11.33 16.62 20.75
N GLU A 67 -11.42 15.32 21.06
CA GLU A 67 -12.70 14.58 21.04
C GLU A 67 -13.76 15.15 22.00
N LYS A 68 -13.34 15.76 23.11
CA LYS A 68 -14.25 16.34 24.12
C LYS A 68 -14.65 17.78 23.80
N GLU A 69 -13.92 18.45 22.92
CA GLU A 69 -14.14 19.85 22.58
C GLU A 69 -15.20 19.99 21.49
N ARG A 70 -16.25 20.76 21.78
CA ARG A 70 -17.40 20.90 20.87
C ARG A 70 -17.18 22.00 19.83
N LYS A 71 -16.40 23.03 20.17
CA LYS A 71 -16.14 24.17 19.28
C LYS A 71 -15.07 23.80 18.25
N ALA A 72 -15.41 23.85 16.97
CA ALA A 72 -14.50 23.51 15.88
C ALA A 72 -13.20 24.36 15.90
N GLY A 73 -13.30 25.67 16.20
CA GLY A 73 -12.11 26.54 16.31
C GLY A 73 -11.19 26.18 17.48
N ALA A 74 -11.73 25.74 18.62
CA ALA A 74 -10.92 25.31 19.76
C ALA A 74 -10.26 23.94 19.51
N ARG A 75 -10.96 23.01 18.84
CA ARG A 75 -10.36 21.77 18.34
C ARG A 75 -9.21 22.03 17.37
N LEU A 76 -9.41 22.95 16.44
CA LEU A 76 -8.38 23.34 15.48
C LEU A 76 -7.14 23.93 16.17
N ALA A 77 -7.33 24.73 17.23
CA ALA A 77 -6.21 25.25 18.01
C ALA A 77 -5.39 24.11 18.65
N LEU A 78 -6.05 23.12 19.25
CA LEU A 78 -5.37 21.93 19.80
C LEU A 78 -4.60 21.15 18.73
N GLN A 79 -5.18 20.98 17.53
CA GLN A 79 -4.51 20.33 16.40
C GLN A 79 -3.28 21.13 15.95
N ARG A 80 -3.41 22.45 15.81
CA ARG A 80 -2.31 23.35 15.44
C ARG A 80 -1.18 23.28 16.46
N ASP A 81 -1.49 23.25 17.76
CA ASP A 81 -0.48 23.13 18.82
C ASP A 81 0.30 21.82 18.69
N PHE A 82 -0.39 20.69 18.45
CA PHE A 82 0.29 19.41 18.21
C PHE A 82 1.14 19.45 16.93
N LEU A 83 0.58 19.87 15.79
CA LEU A 83 1.30 19.91 14.51
C LEU A 83 2.49 20.90 14.54
N ALA A 84 2.39 22.01 15.27
CA ALA A 84 3.49 22.95 15.50
C ALA A 84 4.68 22.33 16.22
N THR A 85 4.45 21.29 17.02
CA THR A 85 5.55 20.50 17.64
C THR A 85 6.07 19.39 16.72
N MET A 86 5.21 18.79 15.90
CA MET A 86 5.55 17.65 15.05
C MET A 86 6.28 18.06 13.77
N LEU A 87 5.84 19.11 13.07
CA LEU A 87 6.43 19.54 11.81
C LEU A 87 7.93 19.87 11.93
N PRO A 88 8.41 20.56 12.99
CA PRO A 88 9.84 20.75 13.21
C PRO A 88 10.63 19.44 13.43
N VAL A 89 10.00 18.38 13.95
CA VAL A 89 10.65 17.06 14.06
C VAL A 89 10.88 16.45 12.68
N LEU A 90 9.98 16.72 11.73
CA LEU A 90 10.09 16.30 10.33
C LEU A 90 10.93 17.28 9.48
N GLY A 91 11.56 18.29 10.10
CA GLY A 91 12.42 19.25 9.42
C GLY A 91 11.70 20.40 8.71
N TYR A 92 10.41 20.59 8.98
CA TYR A 92 9.64 21.72 8.44
C TYR A 92 9.55 22.87 9.43
N ALA A 93 9.78 24.10 8.95
CA ALA A 93 9.52 25.30 9.73
C ALA A 93 8.01 25.54 9.83
N TRP A 94 7.44 25.38 11.02
CA TRP A 94 6.02 25.64 11.25
C TRP A 94 5.72 27.13 11.03
N GLN A 95 4.80 27.41 10.11
CA GLN A 95 4.28 28.74 9.86
C GLN A 95 2.87 28.65 9.28
N LEU A 96 1.87 28.97 10.09
CA LEU A 96 0.49 29.10 9.61
C LEU A 96 0.38 30.32 8.70
N GLN A 97 0.05 30.10 7.43
CA GLN A 97 -0.11 31.18 6.46
C GLN A 97 -1.22 30.90 5.45
N PRO A 98 -2.05 31.91 5.10
CA PRO A 98 -2.97 31.79 3.98
C PRO A 98 -2.18 31.86 2.67
N LYS A 99 -2.32 30.85 1.82
CA LYS A 99 -1.77 30.82 0.47
C LYS A 99 -2.84 31.17 -0.54
N MET A 100 -2.61 32.25 -1.28
CA MET A 100 -3.49 32.65 -2.37
C MET A 100 -3.37 31.69 -3.56
N LEU A 101 -4.52 31.18 -3.97
CA LEU A 101 -4.73 30.38 -5.16
C LEU A 101 -5.30 31.28 -6.28
N ALA A 102 -5.69 30.68 -7.41
CA ALA A 102 -6.43 31.40 -8.43
C ALA A 102 -7.83 31.81 -7.90
N ASP A 103 -8.45 32.79 -8.55
CA ASP A 103 -9.82 33.25 -8.27
C ASP A 103 -10.05 33.76 -6.84
N ASP A 104 -9.04 34.41 -6.25
CA ASP A 104 -9.04 34.94 -4.87
C ASP A 104 -9.33 33.88 -3.77
N LEU A 105 -9.15 32.60 -4.10
CA LEU A 105 -9.28 31.49 -3.16
C LEU A 105 -8.06 31.42 -2.25
N SER A 106 -8.27 31.02 -1.00
CA SER A 106 -7.21 30.89 0.01
C SER A 106 -7.14 29.48 0.54
N LEU A 107 -5.92 28.97 0.74
CA LEU A 107 -5.67 27.70 1.40
C LEU A 107 -4.77 27.89 2.62
N SER A 108 -5.10 27.25 3.74
CA SER A 108 -4.28 27.32 4.96
C SER A 108 -3.09 26.36 4.86
N LEU A 109 -1.88 26.91 4.77
CA LEU A 109 -0.64 26.15 4.82
C LEU A 109 -0.04 26.19 6.23
N LEU A 110 0.52 25.07 6.64
CA LEU A 110 1.23 24.88 7.91
C LEU A 110 2.75 25.00 7.75
N ALA A 111 3.25 24.75 6.54
CA ALA A 111 4.63 24.95 6.14
C ALA A 111 4.72 25.04 4.60
N GLU A 112 5.73 25.76 4.12
CA GLU A 112 6.08 25.84 2.71
C GLU A 112 7.59 25.69 2.55
N VAL A 113 8.01 24.83 1.63
CA VAL A 113 9.40 24.70 1.20
C VAL A 113 9.50 25.25 -0.22
N THR A 114 10.46 26.13 -0.44
CA THR A 114 10.75 26.72 -1.75
C THR A 114 12.13 26.30 -2.23
N ARG A 115 12.28 26.22 -3.55
CA ARG A 115 13.57 26.05 -4.20
C ARG A 115 14.39 27.34 -4.10
N ALA A 116 15.67 27.27 -4.43
CA ALA A 116 16.56 28.43 -4.45
C ALA A 116 16.08 29.59 -5.36
N ASN A 117 15.27 29.30 -6.38
CA ASN A 117 14.67 30.30 -7.28
C ASN A 117 13.34 30.89 -6.75
N GLY A 118 12.89 30.50 -5.55
CA GLY A 118 11.65 30.94 -4.93
C GLY A 118 10.40 30.17 -5.35
N ALA A 119 10.49 29.26 -6.32
CA ALA A 119 9.35 28.44 -6.73
C ALA A 119 8.97 27.44 -5.62
N PRO A 120 7.67 27.15 -5.43
CA PRO A 120 7.24 26.20 -4.42
C PRO A 120 7.71 24.78 -4.76
N GLU A 121 8.20 24.06 -3.75
CA GLU A 121 8.65 22.67 -3.89
C GLU A 121 7.72 21.71 -3.14
N LEU A 122 7.37 22.07 -1.91
CA LEU A 122 6.48 21.29 -1.05
C LEU A 122 5.56 22.20 -0.25
N TRP A 123 4.28 21.83 -0.19
CA TRP A 123 3.31 22.46 0.71
C TRP A 123 2.79 21.47 1.74
N VAL A 124 2.76 21.88 3.00
CA VAL A 124 2.01 21.18 4.06
C VAL A 124 0.67 21.90 4.23
N VAL A 125 -0.41 21.27 3.80
CA VAL A 125 -1.77 21.81 3.80
C VAL A 125 -2.50 21.35 5.06
N GLU A 126 -3.16 22.29 5.74
CA GLU A 126 -3.97 22.00 6.91
C GLU A 126 -5.29 21.32 6.53
N VAL A 127 -5.56 20.17 7.14
CA VAL A 127 -6.83 19.44 7.00
C VAL A 127 -7.54 19.38 8.35
N VAL A 128 -8.85 19.63 8.34
CA VAL A 128 -9.66 19.62 9.56
C VAL A 128 -10.90 18.77 9.32
N ASP A 129 -11.18 17.83 10.22
CA ASP A 129 -12.48 17.16 10.30
C ASP A 129 -13.36 17.87 11.35
N PRO A 130 -14.21 18.83 10.95
CA PRO A 130 -15.06 19.55 11.89
C PRO A 130 -16.14 18.64 12.50
N ARG A 131 -16.42 17.46 11.96
CA ARG A 131 -17.50 16.58 12.43
C ARG A 131 -17.00 15.38 13.25
N LEU A 132 -15.70 15.14 13.28
CA LEU A 132 -15.08 13.96 13.93
C LEU A 132 -15.64 12.65 13.38
N GLU A 133 -16.02 12.64 12.10
CA GLU A 133 -16.54 11.46 11.41
C GLU A 133 -15.41 10.50 11.01
N LYS A 134 -14.14 10.89 11.21
CA LYS A 134 -12.94 10.14 10.81
C LYS A 134 -12.95 9.88 9.31
N THR A 135 -13.42 10.88 8.58
CA THR A 135 -13.56 10.82 7.12
C THR A 135 -12.17 10.90 6.47
N ASP A 136 -12.04 10.33 5.27
CA ASP A 136 -10.80 10.45 4.49
C ASP A 136 -10.44 11.94 4.28
N PRO A 137 -9.22 12.38 4.67
CA PRO A 137 -8.73 13.73 4.44
C PRO A 137 -8.95 14.27 3.02
N LEU A 138 -8.89 13.43 1.99
CA LEU A 138 -9.10 13.84 0.60
C LEU A 138 -10.53 14.27 0.29
N THR A 139 -11.51 13.72 1.01
CA THR A 139 -12.93 14.00 0.81
C THR A 139 -13.41 15.24 1.56
N LEU A 140 -12.63 15.69 2.54
CA LEU A 140 -12.96 16.85 3.36
C LEU A 140 -12.77 18.14 2.56
N PRO A 141 -13.69 19.11 2.64
CA PRO A 141 -13.46 20.46 2.15
C PRO A 141 -12.74 21.33 3.19
N PRO A 142 -12.21 22.50 2.80
CA PRO A 142 -11.77 23.51 3.74
C PRO A 142 -12.91 23.91 4.69
N SER A 143 -12.59 24.11 5.96
CA SER A 143 -13.56 24.46 6.99
C SER A 143 -13.50 25.96 7.33
N PRO A 144 -14.64 26.62 7.60
CA PRO A 144 -14.66 28.03 8.01
C PRO A 144 -13.78 28.34 9.23
N CYS A 145 -13.61 27.39 10.16
CA CYS A 145 -12.79 27.60 11.35
C CYS A 145 -11.29 27.75 11.04
N GLN A 146 -10.85 27.42 9.83
CA GLN A 146 -9.46 27.62 9.40
C GLN A 146 -9.13 29.07 9.05
N TYR A 147 -10.15 29.89 8.80
CA TYR A 147 -10.04 31.26 8.32
C TYR A 147 -10.44 32.28 9.39
N PRO A 148 -9.91 33.53 9.32
CA PRO A 148 -10.39 34.62 10.17
C PRO A 148 -11.88 34.92 9.91
N GLU A 149 -12.64 35.25 10.97
CA GLU A 149 -14.09 35.54 10.88
C GLU A 149 -14.45 36.69 9.92
N ALA A 150 -13.50 37.58 9.63
CA ALA A 150 -13.71 38.73 8.75
C ALA A 150 -13.68 38.38 7.23
N VAL A 151 -13.31 37.15 6.87
CA VAL A 151 -13.19 36.72 5.48
C VAL A 151 -14.52 36.12 5.01
N THR A 152 -15.07 36.66 3.91
CA THR A 152 -16.22 36.03 3.24
C THR A 152 -15.72 34.87 2.40
N LEU A 153 -16.18 33.66 2.72
CA LEU A 153 -15.76 32.44 2.05
C LEU A 153 -16.79 32.04 0.99
N ASP A 154 -16.30 31.67 -0.19
CA ASP A 154 -17.14 31.14 -1.27
C ASP A 154 -17.77 29.80 -0.85
N ALA A 155 -19.08 29.65 -1.04
CA ALA A 155 -19.80 28.43 -0.66
C ALA A 155 -19.41 27.21 -1.50
N VAL A 156 -19.04 27.40 -2.77
CA VAL A 156 -18.49 26.36 -3.64
C VAL A 156 -17.11 25.94 -3.14
N TRP A 157 -16.26 26.88 -2.72
CA TRP A 157 -14.96 26.57 -2.13
C TRP A 157 -15.09 25.69 -0.88
N LEU A 158 -16.02 26.02 0.01
CA LEU A 158 -16.32 25.24 1.22
C LEU A 158 -17.03 23.90 0.95
N ALA A 159 -17.39 23.62 -0.30
CA ALA A 159 -17.92 22.33 -0.75
C ALA A 159 -16.91 21.56 -1.62
N THR A 160 -15.79 22.18 -2.01
CA THR A 160 -14.77 21.57 -2.88
C THR A 160 -13.86 20.68 -2.04
N THR A 161 -13.78 19.40 -2.39
CA THR A 161 -12.96 18.43 -1.63
C THR A 161 -11.47 18.73 -1.78
N LEU A 162 -10.67 18.34 -0.78
CA LEU A 162 -9.21 18.49 -0.85
C LEU A 162 -8.60 17.73 -2.04
N GLU A 163 -9.20 16.61 -2.47
CA GLU A 163 -8.81 15.91 -3.69
C GLU A 163 -8.95 16.80 -4.94
N GLU A 164 -10.09 17.49 -5.07
CA GLU A 164 -10.32 18.43 -6.16
C GLU A 164 -9.41 19.64 -6.06
N ILE A 165 -9.16 20.16 -4.85
CA ILE A 165 -8.24 21.26 -4.60
C ILE A 165 -6.81 20.90 -5.03
N VAL A 166 -6.31 19.75 -4.60
CA VAL A 166 -4.98 19.25 -4.99
C VAL A 166 -4.87 19.16 -6.51
N THR A 167 -5.90 18.61 -7.17
CA THR A 167 -5.90 18.40 -8.62
C THR A 167 -6.01 19.72 -9.41
N LYS A 168 -7.04 20.53 -9.13
CA LYS A 168 -7.46 21.67 -9.96
C LYS A 168 -6.85 23.00 -9.52
N HIS A 169 -6.48 23.14 -8.25
CA HIS A 169 -6.04 24.42 -7.70
C HIS A 169 -4.58 24.41 -7.21
N ILE A 170 -4.01 23.26 -6.86
CA ILE A 170 -2.59 23.13 -6.50
C ILE A 170 -1.77 22.70 -7.72
N PHE A 171 -2.02 21.52 -8.30
CA PHE A 171 -1.18 20.96 -9.36
C PHE A 171 -1.42 21.52 -10.76
N ALA A 172 -2.54 22.21 -10.98
CA ALA A 172 -2.83 22.92 -12.24
C ALA A 172 -2.24 24.34 -12.30
N ARG A 173 -1.57 24.81 -11.25
CA ARG A 173 -0.90 26.11 -11.23
C ARG A 173 0.22 26.16 -12.26
N ALA A 174 0.62 27.38 -12.65
CA ALA A 174 1.78 27.60 -13.52
C ALA A 174 3.09 27.07 -12.88
N GLU A 175 3.26 27.34 -11.59
CA GLU A 175 4.35 26.82 -10.76
C GLU A 175 3.77 26.07 -9.56
N PRO A 176 3.40 24.79 -9.73
CA PRO A 176 2.85 23.99 -8.66
C PRO A 176 3.99 23.37 -7.83
N PRO A 177 3.79 23.14 -6.52
CA PRO A 177 4.72 22.31 -5.75
C PRO A 177 4.75 20.90 -6.33
N ARG A 178 5.88 20.21 -6.16
CA ARG A 178 5.97 18.79 -6.48
C ARG A 178 5.24 17.95 -5.43
N TRP A 179 5.48 18.27 -4.17
CA TRP A 179 4.98 17.51 -3.04
C TRP A 179 3.85 18.25 -2.33
N VAL A 180 2.83 17.52 -1.93
CA VAL A 180 1.80 18.02 -1.02
C VAL A 180 1.69 17.05 0.15
N ILE A 181 1.81 17.56 1.36
CA ILE A 181 1.47 16.83 2.59
C ILE A 181 0.13 17.36 3.08
N LEU A 182 -0.90 16.52 3.09
CA LEU A 182 -2.15 16.85 3.78
C LEU A 182 -2.00 16.44 5.24
N ALA A 183 -2.12 17.38 6.17
CA ALA A 183 -1.92 17.14 7.59
C ALA A 183 -3.21 17.37 8.39
N SER A 184 -3.80 16.27 8.88
CA SER A 184 -4.89 16.30 9.85
C SER A 184 -4.39 15.93 11.25
N ASP A 185 -5.32 15.90 12.21
CA ASP A 185 -5.08 15.40 13.57
C ASP A 185 -4.91 13.87 13.64
N ALA A 186 -5.42 13.12 12.66
CA ALA A 186 -5.39 11.66 12.66
C ALA A 186 -4.41 11.07 11.63
N GLN A 187 -4.19 11.77 10.51
CA GLN A 187 -3.45 11.23 9.38
C GLN A 187 -2.56 12.28 8.71
N LEU A 188 -1.44 11.80 8.15
CA LEU A 188 -0.66 12.53 7.16
C LEU A 188 -0.77 11.81 5.82
N LEU A 189 -1.00 12.54 4.73
CA LEU A 189 -0.96 11.99 3.38
C LEU A 189 0.19 12.65 2.62
N LEU A 190 1.10 11.85 2.09
CA LEU A 190 2.15 12.31 1.18
C LEU A 190 1.72 12.07 -0.27
N ILE A 191 1.65 13.16 -1.03
CA ILE A 191 1.21 13.17 -2.43
C ILE A 191 2.35 13.69 -3.31
N ASP A 192 2.74 12.90 -4.31
CA ASP A 192 3.62 13.34 -5.41
C ASP A 192 2.76 13.77 -6.60
N ARG A 193 3.00 14.98 -7.13
CA ARG A 193 2.42 15.45 -8.38
C ARG A 193 2.62 14.44 -9.52
N GLY A 194 3.79 13.81 -9.62
CA GLY A 194 4.14 12.87 -10.68
C GLY A 194 3.31 11.58 -10.68
N LYS A 195 2.72 11.21 -9.54
CA LYS A 195 1.94 9.98 -9.35
C LYS A 195 0.45 10.22 -9.08
N TRP A 196 0.05 11.49 -8.97
CA TRP A 196 -1.30 11.88 -8.55
C TRP A 196 -2.39 11.56 -9.57
N ASN A 197 -2.05 11.53 -10.86
CA ASN A 197 -2.94 11.11 -11.95
C ASN A 197 -3.53 9.72 -11.72
N GLU A 198 -2.75 8.82 -11.12
CA GLU A 198 -3.17 7.46 -10.77
C GLU A 198 -3.56 7.33 -9.28
N LYS A 199 -3.70 8.47 -8.59
CA LYS A 199 -4.07 8.56 -7.18
C LYS A 199 -3.16 7.74 -6.27
N ARG A 200 -1.88 7.62 -6.63
CA ARG A 200 -0.89 6.93 -5.79
C ARG A 200 -0.41 7.90 -4.72
N LEU A 201 -0.47 7.46 -3.47
CA LEU A 201 -0.06 8.26 -2.31
C LEU A 201 0.34 7.36 -1.13
N LEU A 202 1.03 7.93 -0.15
CA LEU A 202 1.28 7.25 1.12
C LEU A 202 0.43 7.87 2.23
N ARG A 203 -0.28 7.04 3.01
CA ARG A 203 -0.99 7.46 4.21
C ARG A 203 -0.25 7.03 5.45
N PHE A 204 -0.26 7.87 6.46
CA PHE A 204 0.32 7.60 7.77
C PHE A 204 -0.75 7.80 8.83
N ASP A 205 -1.23 6.72 9.43
CA ASP A 205 -2.17 6.74 10.56
C ASP A 205 -1.40 7.06 11.84
N LEU A 206 -1.61 8.26 12.38
CA LEU A 206 -0.87 8.73 13.55
C LEU A 206 -1.25 7.95 14.81
N ALA A 207 -2.49 7.50 14.94
CA ALA A 207 -2.93 6.73 16.11
C ALA A 207 -2.30 5.34 16.12
N GLU A 208 -2.27 4.66 14.98
CA GLU A 208 -1.65 3.34 14.85
C GLU A 208 -0.13 3.42 15.03
N ILE A 209 0.54 4.34 14.33
CA ILE A 209 2.01 4.46 14.36
C ILE A 209 2.50 4.87 15.76
N LEU A 210 1.92 5.93 16.35
CA LEU A 210 2.34 6.42 17.66
C LEU A 210 1.82 5.54 18.82
N GLY A 211 0.75 4.78 18.59
CA GLY A 211 0.21 3.79 19.52
C GLY A 211 1.11 2.57 19.67
N ARG A 212 1.47 1.94 18.55
CA ARG A 212 2.35 0.76 18.53
C ARG A 212 3.78 1.09 18.94
N ARG A 213 4.28 2.27 18.54
CA ARG A 213 5.67 2.70 18.74
C ARG A 213 6.69 1.71 18.19
N GLU A 214 6.31 1.02 17.12
CA GLU A 214 7.19 0.09 16.43
C GLU A 214 8.32 0.89 15.76
N GLU A 215 9.56 0.42 15.95
CA GLU A 215 10.76 1.18 15.60
C GLU A 215 10.93 1.32 14.10
N SER A 216 10.68 0.25 13.34
CA SER A 216 10.84 0.21 11.89
C SER A 216 9.80 1.08 11.15
N THR A 217 8.57 1.12 11.65
CA THR A 217 7.47 1.98 11.19
C THR A 217 7.79 3.45 11.45
N LEU A 218 8.23 3.78 12.66
CA LEU A 218 8.60 5.16 13.02
C LEU A 218 9.82 5.64 12.22
N LYS A 219 10.81 4.77 11.99
CA LYS A 219 11.94 5.06 11.11
C LYS A 219 11.47 5.32 9.68
N THR A 220 10.59 4.48 9.15
CA THR A 220 10.05 4.62 7.80
C THR A 220 9.25 5.91 7.64
N MET A 221 8.31 6.18 8.55
CA MET A 221 7.55 7.42 8.58
C MET A 221 8.48 8.64 8.65
N ALA A 222 9.45 8.62 9.56
CA ALA A 222 10.40 9.71 9.71
C ALA A 222 11.17 9.94 8.41
N VAL A 223 11.76 8.90 7.81
CA VAL A 223 12.56 9.05 6.59
C VAL A 223 11.70 9.50 5.41
N LEU A 224 10.53 8.92 5.18
CA LEU A 224 9.69 9.25 4.02
C LEU A 224 9.08 10.66 4.09
N LEU A 225 8.83 11.19 5.30
CA LEU A 225 8.23 12.51 5.49
C LEU A 225 9.24 13.61 5.83
N HIS A 226 10.51 13.30 6.12
CA HIS A 226 11.49 14.32 6.50
C HIS A 226 11.81 15.26 5.33
N ARG A 227 11.95 16.56 5.62
CA ARG A 227 12.31 17.58 4.62
C ARG A 227 13.57 17.19 3.83
N GLU A 228 14.62 16.74 4.52
CA GLU A 228 15.88 16.36 3.84
C GLU A 228 15.70 15.21 2.83
N SER A 229 14.70 14.36 3.01
CA SER A 229 14.41 13.26 2.07
C SER A 229 13.61 13.72 0.85
N LEU A 230 12.67 14.65 1.05
CA LEU A 230 11.74 15.12 0.02
C LEU A 230 12.26 16.32 -0.78
N CYS A 231 12.95 17.23 -0.11
CA CYS A 231 13.47 18.48 -0.63
C CYS A 231 14.88 18.74 -0.05
N PRO A 232 15.88 17.91 -0.38
CA PRO A 232 17.26 18.14 0.06
C PRO A 232 17.79 19.46 -0.51
N ASP A 233 18.62 20.16 0.26
CA ASP A 233 19.25 21.41 -0.19
C ASP A 233 20.23 21.17 -1.35
N THR A 234 20.82 19.97 -1.42
CA THR A 234 21.71 19.53 -2.50
C THR A 234 21.50 18.06 -2.80
N GLY A 235 21.56 17.69 -4.08
CA GLY A 235 21.42 16.30 -4.52
C GLY A 235 20.03 15.98 -5.02
N ILE A 236 19.79 14.69 -5.24
CA ILE A 236 18.51 14.16 -5.73
C ILE A 236 17.66 13.81 -4.49
N PRO A 237 16.35 14.15 -4.47
CA PRO A 237 15.44 13.68 -3.42
C PRO A 237 15.55 12.17 -3.22
N LEU A 238 15.54 11.73 -1.96
CA LEU A 238 15.62 10.32 -1.61
C LEU A 238 14.54 9.52 -2.33
N LEU A 239 13.31 10.04 -2.35
CA LEU A 239 12.16 9.35 -2.95
C LEU A 239 12.32 9.12 -4.46
N ASP A 240 13.10 9.94 -5.17
CA ASP A 240 13.40 9.70 -6.59
C ASP A 240 14.34 8.49 -6.73
N THR A 241 15.31 8.38 -5.83
CA THR A 241 16.20 7.22 -5.75
C THR A 241 15.42 5.95 -5.39
N LEU A 242 14.48 6.05 -4.43
CA LEU A 242 13.60 4.94 -4.07
C LEU A 242 12.70 4.54 -5.24
N ASP A 243 12.20 5.50 -6.02
CA ASP A 243 11.40 5.25 -7.22
C ASP A 243 12.20 4.51 -8.30
N GLU A 244 13.40 4.98 -8.60
CA GLU A 244 14.28 4.30 -9.54
C GLU A 244 14.59 2.86 -9.10
N ASN A 245 14.85 2.66 -7.80
CA ASN A 245 15.11 1.33 -7.25
C ASN A 245 13.85 0.46 -7.33
N SER A 246 12.69 0.98 -6.94
CA SER A 246 11.41 0.28 -7.03
C SER A 246 11.13 -0.20 -8.46
N HIS A 247 11.38 0.66 -9.47
CA HIS A 247 11.26 0.30 -10.87
C HIS A 247 12.28 -0.75 -11.32
N LYS A 248 13.57 -0.61 -10.96
CA LYS A 248 14.62 -1.59 -11.30
C LYS A 248 14.28 -2.97 -10.74
N HIS A 249 13.82 -3.03 -9.50
CA HIS A 249 13.47 -4.29 -8.84
C HIS A 249 12.16 -4.88 -9.37
N ALA A 250 11.15 -4.07 -9.67
CA ALA A 250 9.94 -4.56 -10.33
C ALA A 250 10.25 -5.16 -11.72
N PHE A 251 11.16 -4.52 -12.47
CA PHE A 251 11.59 -5.02 -13.77
C PHE A 251 12.42 -6.32 -13.66
N ALA A 252 13.37 -6.38 -12.72
CA ALA A 252 14.17 -7.58 -12.47
C ALA A 252 13.29 -8.78 -12.07
N VAL A 253 12.30 -8.57 -11.19
CA VAL A 253 11.32 -9.60 -10.81
C VAL A 253 10.50 -10.07 -12.02
N SER A 254 10.19 -9.20 -12.97
CA SER A 254 9.45 -9.59 -14.20
C SER A 254 10.28 -10.42 -15.17
N GLU A 255 11.59 -10.15 -15.26
CA GLU A 255 12.51 -10.91 -16.10
C GLU A 255 12.76 -12.30 -15.48
N ASP A 256 13.01 -12.37 -14.18
CA ASP A 256 13.16 -13.62 -13.44
C ASP A 256 11.87 -14.47 -13.51
N LEU A 257 10.69 -13.84 -13.41
CA LEU A 257 9.40 -14.54 -13.55
C LEU A 257 9.24 -15.15 -14.94
N LYS A 258 9.66 -14.47 -16.01
CA LYS A 258 9.57 -15.01 -17.38
C LYS A 258 10.41 -16.29 -17.52
N TYR A 259 11.63 -16.28 -16.98
CA TYR A 259 12.51 -17.46 -17.03
C TYR A 259 11.99 -18.59 -16.13
N ALA A 260 11.56 -18.27 -14.90
CA ALA A 260 10.96 -19.24 -13.99
C ALA A 260 9.68 -19.86 -14.54
N LEU A 261 8.82 -19.06 -15.20
CA LEU A 261 7.59 -19.54 -15.84
C LEU A 261 7.92 -20.50 -16.99
N ARG A 262 8.91 -20.16 -17.81
CA ARG A 262 9.38 -21.03 -18.88
C ARG A 262 9.91 -22.36 -18.32
N GLU A 263 10.74 -22.31 -17.29
CA GLU A 263 11.30 -23.49 -16.63
C GLU A 263 10.18 -24.37 -16.03
N ALA A 264 9.20 -23.76 -15.37
CA ALA A 264 8.04 -24.48 -14.83
C ALA A 264 7.24 -25.19 -15.93
N ILE A 265 7.00 -24.54 -17.08
CA ILE A 265 6.33 -25.16 -18.22
C ILE A 265 7.15 -26.34 -18.77
N GLU A 266 8.48 -26.19 -18.88
CA GLU A 266 9.38 -27.26 -19.31
C GLU A 266 9.36 -28.45 -18.33
N LEU A 267 9.35 -28.20 -17.01
CA LEU A 267 9.24 -29.24 -15.98
C LEU A 267 7.91 -29.99 -16.05
N ILE A 268 6.78 -29.29 -16.16
CA ILE A 268 5.45 -29.90 -16.31
C ILE A 268 5.40 -30.77 -17.57
N GLY A 269 5.92 -30.25 -18.69
CA GLY A 269 5.96 -30.98 -19.96
C GLY A 269 6.82 -32.24 -19.88
N ASN A 270 8.00 -32.15 -19.27
CA ASN A 270 8.90 -33.29 -19.08
C ASN A 270 8.27 -34.38 -18.22
N GLU A 271 7.61 -34.00 -17.12
CA GLU A 271 6.90 -34.95 -16.25
C GLU A 271 5.72 -35.62 -16.97
N ALA A 272 4.94 -34.85 -17.74
CA ALA A 272 3.85 -35.40 -18.53
C ALA A 272 4.36 -36.42 -19.58
N VAL A 273 5.49 -36.12 -20.27
CA VAL A 273 6.12 -37.06 -21.21
C VAL A 273 6.62 -38.31 -20.48
N TRP A 274 7.22 -38.16 -19.30
CA TRP A 274 7.69 -39.29 -18.49
C TRP A 274 6.53 -40.20 -18.06
N SER A 275 5.43 -39.61 -17.58
CA SER A 275 4.21 -40.32 -17.20
C SER A 275 3.60 -41.06 -18.39
N MET A 276 3.47 -40.39 -19.54
CA MET A 276 2.99 -41.01 -20.78
C MET A 276 3.85 -42.20 -21.20
N ARG A 277 5.19 -42.10 -21.15
CA ARG A 277 6.11 -43.20 -21.46
C ARG A 277 5.92 -44.41 -20.56
N THR A 278 5.72 -44.15 -19.27
CA THR A 278 5.67 -45.19 -18.24
C THR A 278 4.32 -45.89 -18.22
N THR A 279 3.22 -45.18 -18.54
CA THR A 279 1.86 -45.72 -18.47
C THR A 279 1.31 -46.15 -19.83
N HIS A 280 1.72 -45.54 -20.95
CA HIS A 280 1.16 -45.78 -22.28
C HIS A 280 2.25 -46.03 -23.32
N ASN A 281 2.28 -47.26 -23.87
CA ASN A 281 3.24 -47.70 -24.89
C ASN A 281 2.92 -47.10 -26.28
N LYS A 282 3.02 -45.77 -26.46
CA LYS A 282 2.68 -45.06 -27.70
C LYS A 282 3.88 -44.38 -28.38
N ILE A 283 3.74 -44.18 -29.70
CA ILE A 283 4.67 -43.44 -30.58
C ILE A 283 4.36 -41.95 -30.49
N TYR A 284 5.40 -41.11 -30.35
CA TYR A 284 5.31 -39.66 -30.19
C TYR A 284 5.42 -38.97 -31.56
N ASP A 285 4.46 -38.12 -31.92
CA ASP A 285 4.48 -37.29 -33.14
C ASP A 285 4.56 -35.79 -32.82
N ARG A 286 4.64 -34.94 -33.85
CA ARG A 286 4.71 -33.48 -33.71
C ARG A 286 3.40 -32.84 -33.21
N GLU A 287 2.26 -33.44 -33.51
CA GLU A 287 0.94 -32.94 -33.09
C GLU A 287 0.76 -33.08 -31.56
N LEU A 288 1.33 -34.14 -30.98
CA LEU A 288 1.42 -34.33 -29.54
C LEU A 288 2.26 -33.24 -28.85
N ALA A 289 3.33 -32.74 -29.48
CA ALA A 289 4.20 -31.72 -28.88
C ALA A 289 3.51 -30.35 -28.78
N GLU A 290 2.76 -29.95 -29.81
CA GLU A 290 2.00 -28.68 -29.81
C GLU A 290 0.86 -28.72 -28.79
N SER A 291 0.09 -29.81 -28.78
CA SER A 291 -1.00 -30.00 -27.81
C SER A 291 -0.50 -30.05 -26.37
N LEU A 292 0.61 -30.76 -26.11
CA LEU A 292 1.23 -30.80 -24.78
C LEU A 292 1.69 -29.42 -24.32
N SER A 293 2.36 -28.65 -25.19
CA SER A 293 2.81 -27.30 -24.86
C SER A 293 1.65 -26.39 -24.46
N LEU A 294 0.52 -26.48 -25.17
CA LEU A 294 -0.68 -25.72 -24.85
C LEU A 294 -1.29 -26.13 -23.50
N GLU A 295 -1.34 -27.43 -23.21
CA GLU A 295 -1.87 -27.93 -21.93
C GLU A 295 -0.95 -27.57 -20.75
N CYS A 296 0.38 -27.63 -20.91
CA CYS A 296 1.32 -27.14 -19.90
C CYS A 296 1.11 -25.64 -19.61
N LEU A 297 0.90 -24.84 -20.67
CA LEU A 297 0.61 -23.41 -20.53
C LEU A 297 -0.72 -23.17 -19.79
N ARG A 298 -1.78 -23.90 -20.15
CA ARG A 298 -3.09 -23.83 -19.46
C ARG A 298 -2.98 -24.22 -17.99
N TYR A 299 -2.25 -25.30 -17.69
CA TYR A 299 -1.99 -25.74 -16.33
C TYR A 299 -1.31 -24.65 -15.52
N MET A 300 -0.32 -23.98 -16.11
CA MET A 300 0.38 -22.88 -15.47
C MET A 300 -0.54 -21.66 -15.25
N TYR A 301 -1.36 -21.29 -16.22
CA TYR A 301 -2.34 -20.21 -16.01
C TYR A 301 -3.33 -20.52 -14.90
N ARG A 302 -3.74 -21.78 -14.71
CA ARG A 302 -4.60 -22.19 -13.58
C ARG A 302 -3.89 -21.96 -12.24
N LEU A 303 -2.63 -22.34 -12.13
CA LEU A 303 -1.83 -22.09 -10.92
C LEU A 303 -1.66 -20.59 -10.65
N LEU A 304 -1.32 -19.79 -11.67
CA LEU A 304 -1.20 -18.33 -11.53
C LEU A 304 -2.52 -17.68 -11.09
N PHE A 305 -3.63 -18.13 -11.66
CA PHE A 305 -4.95 -17.64 -11.29
C PHE A 305 -5.29 -17.95 -9.83
N LEU A 306 -5.01 -19.17 -9.37
CA LEU A 306 -5.18 -19.56 -7.97
C LEU A 306 -4.31 -18.73 -7.03
N PHE A 307 -3.02 -18.53 -7.34
CA PHE A 307 -2.15 -17.67 -6.54
C PHE A 307 -2.71 -16.24 -6.43
N TYR A 308 -3.23 -15.70 -7.54
CA TYR A 308 -3.79 -14.36 -7.57
C TYR A 308 -5.04 -14.22 -6.70
N ILE A 309 -5.99 -15.16 -6.78
CA ILE A 309 -7.24 -15.08 -6.01
C ILE A 309 -7.06 -15.41 -4.53
N GLU A 310 -6.12 -16.29 -4.16
CA GLU A 310 -5.81 -16.56 -2.75
C GLU A 310 -5.09 -15.39 -2.07
N ALA A 311 -4.22 -14.68 -2.80
CA ALA A 311 -3.54 -13.49 -2.30
C ALA A 311 -4.46 -12.26 -2.11
N ARG A 312 -5.69 -12.31 -2.66
CA ARG A 312 -6.68 -11.23 -2.64
C ARG A 312 -8.03 -11.69 -2.09
N PRO A 313 -8.09 -12.05 -0.80
CA PRO A 313 -9.31 -12.57 -0.17
C PRO A 313 -10.51 -11.60 -0.25
N GLU A 314 -10.25 -10.29 -0.38
CA GLU A 314 -11.26 -9.25 -0.57
C GLU A 314 -12.10 -9.43 -1.85
N LEU A 315 -11.59 -10.15 -2.84
CA LEU A 315 -12.32 -10.42 -4.09
C LEU A 315 -13.41 -11.50 -3.92
N GLY A 316 -13.36 -12.30 -2.87
CA GLY A 316 -14.40 -13.28 -2.55
C GLY A 316 -14.53 -14.48 -3.49
N TYR A 317 -13.55 -14.72 -4.38
CA TYR A 317 -13.53 -15.90 -5.26
C TYR A 317 -13.33 -17.20 -4.49
N VAL A 318 -12.56 -17.13 -3.41
CA VAL A 318 -12.15 -18.27 -2.59
C VAL A 318 -12.34 -17.94 -1.10
N PRO A 319 -13.06 -18.75 -0.29
CA PRO A 319 -13.20 -18.61 1.16
C PRO A 319 -11.88 -18.85 1.93
N MET A 320 -10.93 -17.92 1.82
CA MET A 320 -9.74 -17.91 2.67
C MET A 320 -10.07 -17.84 4.17
N GLN A 321 -11.28 -17.38 4.52
CA GLN A 321 -11.77 -17.32 5.90
C GLN A 321 -12.23 -18.68 6.46
N ALA A 322 -12.45 -19.69 5.60
CA ALA A 322 -12.82 -21.02 6.05
C ALA A 322 -11.57 -21.86 6.30
N ASP A 323 -11.37 -22.27 7.56
CA ASP A 323 -10.24 -23.12 7.96
C ASP A 323 -10.17 -24.41 7.13
N SER A 324 -11.32 -24.98 6.75
CA SER A 324 -11.40 -26.18 5.92
C SER A 324 -10.82 -26.00 4.52
N TYR A 325 -10.92 -24.80 3.94
CA TYR A 325 -10.26 -24.50 2.67
C TYR A 325 -8.77 -24.21 2.89
N ARG A 326 -8.48 -23.30 3.83
CA ARG A 326 -7.13 -22.83 4.09
C ARG A 326 -6.19 -23.98 4.44
N ASP A 327 -6.62 -24.89 5.31
CA ASP A 327 -5.76 -25.96 5.83
C ASP A 327 -5.84 -27.24 4.97
N GLY A 328 -6.87 -27.37 4.11
CA GLY A 328 -7.14 -28.61 3.37
C GLY A 328 -6.89 -28.55 1.86
N TYR A 329 -7.03 -27.38 1.24
CA TYR A 329 -7.06 -27.24 -0.22
C TYR A 329 -6.18 -26.11 -0.75
N SER A 330 -5.85 -25.10 0.05
CA SER A 330 -5.13 -23.91 -0.42
C SER A 330 -3.78 -24.25 -1.05
N LEU A 331 -3.34 -23.41 -2.00
CA LEU A 331 -1.99 -23.52 -2.53
C LEU A 331 -0.93 -23.22 -1.47
N GLU A 332 -1.25 -22.40 -0.46
CA GLU A 332 -0.38 -22.14 0.69
C GLU A 332 -0.04 -23.44 1.44
N THR A 333 -1.04 -24.27 1.77
CA THR A 333 -0.78 -25.56 2.43
C THR A 333 0.00 -26.52 1.53
N LEU A 334 -0.30 -26.56 0.23
CA LEU A 334 0.46 -27.40 -0.70
C LEU A 334 1.92 -26.96 -0.82
N ARG A 335 2.20 -25.65 -0.70
CA ARG A 335 3.55 -25.10 -0.65
C ARG A 335 4.27 -25.52 0.63
N ASP A 336 3.61 -25.46 1.78
CA ASP A 336 4.21 -25.90 3.05
C ASP A 336 4.62 -27.37 3.01
N LEU A 337 3.83 -28.21 2.32
CA LEU A 337 4.14 -29.63 2.12
C LEU A 337 5.34 -29.88 1.19
N GLU A 338 5.62 -28.99 0.23
CA GLU A 338 6.80 -29.09 -0.64
C GLU A 338 8.11 -28.96 0.16
N LEU A 339 8.10 -28.18 1.24
CA LEU A 339 9.26 -27.97 2.11
C LEU A 339 9.55 -29.16 3.05
N VAL A 340 8.64 -30.15 3.11
CA VAL A 340 8.77 -31.32 4.00
C VAL A 340 9.66 -32.39 3.36
N GLN A 341 10.69 -32.83 4.08
CA GLN A 341 11.55 -33.91 3.60
C GLN A 341 10.80 -35.24 3.50
N LEU A 342 10.81 -35.83 2.29
CA LEU A 342 10.21 -37.14 2.01
C LEU A 342 11.14 -38.27 2.51
N THR A 343 10.83 -38.81 3.69
CA THR A 343 11.63 -39.85 4.37
C THR A 343 11.22 -41.29 4.05
N THR A 344 10.03 -41.49 3.46
CA THR A 344 9.48 -42.82 3.11
C THR A 344 9.37 -43.02 1.60
N GLU A 345 9.44 -44.28 1.14
CA GLU A 345 9.28 -44.65 -0.27
C GLU A 345 7.89 -44.28 -0.81
N GLU A 346 6.84 -44.48 0.00
CA GLU A 346 5.47 -44.13 -0.36
C GLU A 346 5.29 -42.62 -0.57
N SER A 347 5.97 -41.79 0.24
CA SER A 347 5.91 -40.34 0.09
C SER A 347 6.69 -39.85 -1.13
N ARG A 348 7.75 -40.55 -1.53
CA ARG A 348 8.59 -40.22 -2.71
C ARG A 348 7.93 -40.58 -4.03
N HIS A 349 7.07 -41.60 -4.04
CA HIS A 349 6.39 -42.10 -5.23
C HIS A 349 4.88 -41.79 -5.24
N GLY A 350 4.40 -40.99 -4.30
CA GLY A 350 3.00 -40.61 -4.18
C GLY A 350 2.59 -39.48 -5.13
N PHE A 351 1.30 -39.46 -5.49
CA PHE A 351 0.70 -38.43 -6.35
C PHE A 351 -0.14 -37.41 -5.55
N TYR A 352 0.17 -37.19 -4.28
CA TYR A 352 -0.65 -36.38 -3.38
C TYR A 352 -0.81 -34.94 -3.89
N LEU A 353 0.29 -34.23 -4.15
CA LEU A 353 0.26 -32.86 -4.68
C LEU A 353 -0.54 -32.76 -5.98
N HIS A 354 -0.33 -33.69 -6.91
CA HIS A 354 -1.08 -33.74 -8.17
C HIS A 354 -2.57 -33.95 -7.92
N THR A 355 -2.94 -34.90 -7.07
CA THR A 355 -4.34 -35.22 -6.76
C THR A 355 -5.04 -34.04 -6.08
N SER A 356 -4.36 -33.37 -5.15
CA SER A 356 -4.87 -32.18 -4.47
C SER A 356 -5.08 -31.02 -5.45
N LEU A 357 -4.12 -30.77 -6.34
CA LEU A 357 -4.28 -29.74 -7.39
C LEU A 357 -5.42 -30.05 -8.34
N GLN A 358 -5.58 -31.31 -8.78
CA GLN A 358 -6.70 -31.72 -9.63
C GLN A 358 -8.05 -31.51 -8.94
N LEU A 359 -8.13 -31.86 -7.66
CA LEU A 359 -9.33 -31.63 -6.85
C LEU A 359 -9.63 -30.14 -6.70
N LEU A 360 -8.62 -29.32 -6.41
CA LEU A 360 -8.76 -27.87 -6.30
C LEU A 360 -9.23 -27.24 -7.62
N PHE A 361 -8.59 -27.59 -8.75
CA PHE A 361 -9.02 -27.10 -10.07
C PHE A 361 -10.46 -27.47 -10.37
N ARG A 362 -10.85 -28.70 -10.04
CA ARG A 362 -12.23 -29.16 -10.21
C ARG A 362 -13.19 -28.38 -9.33
N LEU A 363 -12.87 -28.15 -8.05
CA LEU A 363 -13.72 -27.39 -7.12
C LEU A 363 -13.89 -25.94 -7.57
N VAL A 364 -12.81 -25.31 -8.04
CA VAL A 364 -12.87 -23.94 -8.55
C VAL A 364 -13.68 -23.85 -9.85
N TYR A 365 -13.60 -24.88 -10.71
CA TYR A 365 -14.32 -24.91 -11.98
C TYR A 365 -15.81 -25.29 -11.84
N GLU A 366 -16.11 -26.34 -11.08
CA GLU A 366 -17.47 -26.88 -10.92
C GLU A 366 -18.26 -26.20 -9.79
N GLY A 367 -17.57 -25.55 -8.85
CA GLY A 367 -18.15 -25.03 -7.62
C GLY A 367 -18.49 -26.14 -6.61
N TRP A 368 -18.96 -25.72 -5.43
CA TRP A 368 -19.45 -26.63 -4.38
C TRP A 368 -20.76 -26.11 -3.77
N PRO A 369 -21.79 -26.97 -3.58
CA PRO A 369 -21.87 -28.38 -3.95
C PRO A 369 -22.19 -28.60 -5.45
N PRO A 370 -21.71 -29.70 -6.07
CA PRO A 370 -21.78 -29.95 -7.51
C PRO A 370 -23.20 -30.12 -8.11
N GLU A 371 -24.26 -30.15 -7.29
CA GLU A 371 -25.64 -30.41 -7.73
C GLU A 371 -26.50 -29.16 -8.03
N LYS A 372 -25.93 -27.95 -8.06
CA LYS A 372 -26.73 -26.70 -8.18
C LYS A 372 -26.43 -25.80 -9.40
N LEU A 373 -25.95 -26.35 -10.51
CA LEU A 373 -25.81 -25.58 -11.75
C LEU A 373 -26.47 -26.31 -12.94
N ALA A 374 -27.78 -26.10 -13.09
CA ALA A 374 -28.50 -26.24 -14.36
C ALA A 374 -28.83 -24.84 -14.92
N PRO A 375 -28.91 -24.65 -16.25
CA PRO A 375 -28.63 -23.37 -16.88
C PRO A 375 -29.86 -22.47 -16.94
N GLY A 376 -29.72 -21.22 -16.50
CA GLY A 376 -30.77 -20.22 -16.65
C GLY A 376 -30.53 -18.91 -15.88
N GLY A 377 -29.75 -18.01 -16.49
CA GLY A 377 -29.84 -16.54 -16.42
C GLY A 377 -30.16 -15.82 -15.09
N GLY A 378 -29.22 -14.95 -14.69
CA GLY A 378 -29.57 -13.61 -14.16
C GLY A 378 -29.43 -13.39 -12.66
N SER A 379 -28.52 -12.45 -12.34
CA SER A 379 -28.47 -11.59 -11.13
C SER A 379 -28.40 -12.23 -9.74
N ALA A 380 -27.20 -12.10 -9.16
CA ALA A 380 -26.92 -11.60 -7.80
C ALA A 380 -27.97 -11.88 -6.71
N GLN A 381 -27.67 -12.88 -5.85
CA GLN A 381 -28.01 -12.83 -4.43
C GLN A 381 -26.84 -13.35 -3.60
N ILE A 382 -26.16 -12.39 -2.97
CA ILE A 382 -25.25 -12.55 -1.83
C ILE A 382 -26.10 -12.92 -0.62
N LEU A 383 -25.94 -14.11 -0.03
CA LEU A 383 -26.52 -14.40 1.29
C LEU A 383 -25.67 -15.43 2.08
N THR A 384 -25.08 -14.89 3.15
CA THR A 384 -25.05 -15.35 4.56
C THR A 384 -24.40 -16.67 4.96
N ASP A 385 -23.65 -16.56 6.07
CA ASP A 385 -23.21 -17.57 7.04
C ASP A 385 -23.90 -18.93 6.89
N GLN A 386 -23.22 -19.81 6.17
CA GLN A 386 -22.97 -21.22 6.42
C GLN A 386 -22.65 -21.87 5.08
N GLU A 387 -21.41 -22.35 4.99
CA GLU A 387 -20.77 -23.03 3.85
C GLU A 387 -20.33 -22.15 2.67
N PRO A 388 -19.08 -22.30 2.22
CA PRO A 388 -18.55 -21.50 1.14
C PRO A 388 -19.12 -21.94 -0.21
N ARG A 389 -19.81 -21.01 -0.88
CA ARG A 389 -20.20 -21.16 -2.28
C ARG A 389 -19.15 -20.52 -3.17
N TRP A 390 -18.53 -21.35 -3.99
CA TRP A 390 -17.54 -20.97 -4.99
C TRP A 390 -18.25 -20.80 -6.32
N VAL A 391 -18.17 -19.60 -6.91
CA VAL A 391 -18.63 -19.31 -8.28
C VAL A 391 -17.66 -18.27 -8.80
N ILE A 392 -17.06 -18.43 -9.99
CA ILE A 392 -16.97 -17.41 -11.07
C ILE A 392 -16.43 -18.04 -12.41
N LEU A 393 -17.15 -17.68 -13.50
CA LEU A 393 -16.84 -17.59 -14.96
C LEU A 393 -16.82 -18.83 -15.88
N ALA A 394 -18.00 -19.00 -16.51
CA ALA A 394 -18.35 -19.44 -17.87
C ALA A 394 -18.06 -20.89 -18.32
#